data_AF-A0A956CQG9-F1
#
_entry.id   AF-A0A956CQG9-F1
#
_cell.length_a   1.000
_cell.length_b   1.000
_cell.length_c   1.000
_cell.angle_alpha   90.00
_cell.angle_beta   90.00
_cell.angle_gamma   90.00
#
_symmetry.space_group_name_H-M   'P 1'
#
loop_
_entity.id
_entity.type
_entity.pdbx_description
1 polymer ?
#
loop_
_entity_poly.entity_id
_entity_poly.type
_entity_poly.pdbx_seq_one_letter_code
_entity_poly.pdbx_strand_id
1 'polypeptide(L)'
;IVNEGSITLCIDTCDPLLQACGEGLGCFWTNNDFNCVFTAGDIAEAQPCGYVNDCAPGLVCTGTGIRTCKRVCSIGSDDVPCPGDSQHCIAYAYSPAGTGVCTPK
;
A
#
# COMPACT_ATOMS: atom_id res chain seq x y z
N ILE A 1 -38.65 7.13 -15.66
CA ILE A 1 -38.01 7.42 -14.36
C ILE A 1 -36.52 7.36 -14.59
N VAL A 2 -35.86 8.52 -14.64
CA VAL A 2 -34.39 8.59 -14.62
C VAL A 2 -33.99 8.73 -13.15
N ASN A 3 -33.09 7.88 -12.67
CA ASN A 3 -32.62 7.93 -11.29
C ASN A 3 -31.52 9.01 -11.21
N GLU A 4 -31.85 10.19 -10.69
CA GLU A 4 -30.90 11.27 -10.38
C GLU A 4 -30.17 11.03 -9.04
N GLY A 5 -29.86 9.78 -8.71
CA GLY A 5 -29.16 9.42 -7.48
C GLY A 5 -27.65 9.64 -7.60
N SER A 6 -27.07 10.49 -6.75
CA SER A 6 -25.63 10.44 -6.51
C SER A 6 -25.33 9.28 -5.55
N ILE A 7 -24.44 8.37 -5.94
CA ILE A 7 -23.84 7.41 -5.00
C ILE A 7 -22.77 8.15 -4.21
N THR A 8 -23.01 8.42 -2.93
CA THR A 8 -21.95 8.81 -2.00
C THR A 8 -21.15 7.56 -1.64
N LEU A 9 -19.99 7.38 -2.27
CA LEU A 9 -19.05 6.33 -1.92
C LEU A 9 -18.08 6.87 -0.86
N CYS A 10 -18.30 6.52 0.41
CA CYS A 10 -17.37 6.82 1.49
C CYS A 10 -16.19 5.84 1.38
N ILE A 11 -15.11 6.27 0.73
CA ILE A 11 -13.85 5.54 0.75
C ILE A 11 -13.04 6.06 1.94
N ASP A 12 -12.80 5.20 2.92
CA ASP A 12 -12.05 5.56 4.11
C ASP A 12 -10.56 5.62 3.80
N THR A 13 -9.91 6.72 4.19
CA THR A 13 -8.46 6.83 4.18
C THR A 13 -7.84 6.03 5.31
N CYS A 14 -6.61 5.55 5.15
CA CYS A 14 -5.99 4.63 6.09
C CYS A 14 -4.47 4.82 6.19
N ASP A 15 -3.89 4.36 7.31
CA ASP A 15 -2.45 4.29 7.50
C ASP A 15 -1.91 2.96 6.94
N PRO A 16 -1.00 2.99 5.95
CA PRO A 16 -0.45 1.77 5.35
C PRO A 16 0.41 0.93 6.29
N LEU A 17 0.92 1.50 7.39
CA LEU A 17 1.67 0.76 8.41
C LEU A 17 0.74 -0.06 9.32
N LEU A 18 -0.49 0.41 9.55
CA LEU A 18 -1.43 -0.23 10.47
C LEU A 18 -2.35 -1.25 9.80
N GLN A 19 -2.67 -1.08 8.51
CA GLN A 19 -3.61 -1.94 7.76
C GLN A 19 -4.97 -2.11 8.47
N ALA A 20 -5.45 -1.07 9.15
CA ALA A 20 -6.67 -1.09 9.96
C ALA A 20 -7.96 -0.98 9.12
N CYS A 21 -8.03 -1.70 8.01
CA CYS A 21 -9.20 -1.77 7.14
C CYS A 21 -10.13 -2.93 7.56
N GLY A 22 -11.41 -2.83 7.17
CA GLY A 22 -12.39 -3.90 7.39
C GLY A 22 -12.06 -5.19 6.65
N GLU A 23 -12.76 -6.27 6.98
CA GLU A 23 -12.54 -7.58 6.37
C GLU A 23 -12.69 -7.53 4.84
N GLY A 24 -11.75 -8.15 4.12
CA GLY A 24 -11.71 -8.15 2.65
C GLY A 24 -11.20 -6.85 2.02
N LEU A 25 -10.79 -5.87 2.84
CA LEU A 25 -10.17 -4.62 2.40
C LEU A 25 -8.70 -4.59 2.81
N GLY A 26 -7.89 -3.87 2.05
CA GLY A 26 -6.50 -3.53 2.40
C GLY A 26 -6.23 -2.04 2.20
N CYS A 27 -5.20 -1.54 2.87
CA CYS A 27 -4.82 -0.14 2.78
C CYS A 27 -3.85 0.06 1.61
N PHE A 28 -4.37 0.52 0.48
CA PHE A 28 -3.62 0.64 -0.77
C PHE A 28 -3.62 2.08 -1.29
N TRP A 29 -2.53 2.47 -1.96
CA TRP A 29 -2.44 3.76 -2.61
C TRP A 29 -3.34 3.81 -3.85
N THR A 30 -4.34 4.69 -3.85
CA THR A 30 -5.23 4.90 -4.99
C THR A 30 -5.77 6.33 -5.01
N ASN A 31 -6.12 6.82 -6.20
CA ASN A 31 -6.47 8.22 -6.44
C ASN A 31 -5.33 9.16 -6.02
N ASN A 32 -5.37 9.65 -4.78
CA ASN A 32 -4.40 10.60 -4.22
C ASN A 32 -4.04 10.31 -2.75
N ASP A 33 -4.47 9.17 -2.19
CA ASP A 33 -4.19 8.81 -0.81
C ASP A 33 -4.20 7.29 -0.61
N PHE A 34 -3.79 6.85 0.57
CA PHE A 34 -4.05 5.49 1.04
C PHE A 34 -5.51 5.35 1.44
N ASN A 35 -6.16 4.35 0.85
CA ASN A 35 -7.58 4.11 1.04
C ASN A 35 -7.84 2.62 1.31
N CYS A 36 -8.84 2.33 2.14
CA CYS A 36 -9.34 0.98 2.32
C CYS A 36 -10.12 0.56 1.08
N VAL A 37 -9.53 -0.32 0.28
CA VAL A 37 -10.14 -0.84 -0.94
C VAL A 37 -10.09 -2.36 -0.96
N PHE A 38 -10.97 -2.98 -1.74
CA PHE A 38 -11.03 -4.43 -1.86
C PHE A 38 -9.68 -5.01 -2.26
N THR A 39 -9.23 -6.05 -1.55
CA THR A 39 -8.08 -6.85 -1.96
C THR A 39 -8.42 -7.60 -3.25
N ALA A 40 -7.63 -7.44 -4.31
CA ALA A 40 -7.79 -8.21 -5.54
C ALA A 40 -6.91 -9.47 -5.56
N GLY A 41 -5.88 -9.51 -4.72
CA GLY A 41 -4.98 -10.64 -4.59
C GLY A 41 -4.28 -10.67 -3.23
N ASP A 42 -3.38 -11.65 -3.08
CA ASP A 42 -2.54 -11.86 -1.91
C ASP A 42 -1.09 -12.15 -2.36
N ILE A 43 -0.63 -11.37 -3.35
CA ILE A 43 0.70 -11.57 -3.94
C ILE A 43 1.77 -11.25 -2.89
N ALA A 44 2.67 -12.21 -2.68
CA ALA A 44 3.75 -12.13 -1.70
C ALA A 44 4.81 -11.07 -2.05
N GLU A 45 5.59 -10.68 -1.03
CA GLU A 45 6.71 -9.75 -1.17
C GLU A 45 7.70 -10.19 -2.27
N ALA A 46 8.26 -9.21 -2.98
CA ALA A 46 9.17 -9.35 -4.11
C ALA A 46 8.59 -10.06 -5.37
N GLN A 47 7.33 -10.49 -5.35
CA GLN A 47 6.69 -11.05 -6.54
C GLN A 47 6.12 -9.95 -7.45
N PRO A 48 6.02 -10.18 -8.77
CA PRO A 48 5.45 -9.23 -9.71
C PRO A 48 3.98 -8.91 -9.44
N CYS A 49 3.55 -7.67 -9.73
CA CYS A 49 2.18 -7.21 -9.53
C CYS A 49 1.73 -6.25 -10.65
N GLY A 50 0.42 -6.18 -10.88
CA GLY A 50 -0.20 -5.40 -11.97
C GLY A 50 -1.09 -4.24 -11.49
N TYR A 51 -1.69 -4.36 -10.31
CA TYR A 51 -2.61 -3.39 -9.75
C TYR A 51 -2.23 -3.03 -8.31
N VAL A 52 -2.72 -1.88 -7.85
CA VAL A 52 -2.37 -1.31 -6.55
C VAL A 52 -2.78 -2.21 -5.37
N ASN A 53 -3.80 -3.05 -5.57
CA ASN A 53 -4.42 -3.95 -4.59
C ASN A 53 -4.19 -5.45 -4.89
N ASP A 54 -3.20 -5.78 -5.73
CA ASP A 54 -2.82 -7.18 -6.02
C ASP A 54 -2.01 -7.83 -4.90
N CYS A 55 -1.22 -7.01 -4.20
CA CYS A 55 -0.32 -7.49 -3.15
C CYS A 55 -1.06 -7.78 -1.85
N ALA A 56 -0.48 -8.66 -1.03
CA ALA A 56 -0.93 -8.87 0.34
C ALA A 56 -1.01 -7.53 1.11
N PRO A 57 -1.98 -7.34 2.03
CA PRO A 57 -2.05 -6.16 2.89
C PRO A 57 -0.71 -5.86 3.58
N GLY A 58 -0.31 -4.59 3.62
CA GLY A 58 0.99 -4.14 4.13
C GLY A 58 2.09 -4.09 3.05
N LEU A 59 1.78 -4.50 1.83
CA LEU A 59 2.64 -4.38 0.66
C LEU A 59 2.05 -3.40 -0.36
N VAL A 60 2.92 -2.70 -1.08
CA VAL A 60 2.54 -1.82 -2.19
C VAL A 60 3.11 -2.32 -3.52
N CYS A 61 2.30 -2.28 -4.57
CA CYS A 61 2.76 -2.61 -5.92
C CYS A 61 3.51 -1.43 -6.54
N THR A 62 4.85 -1.48 -6.52
CA THR A 62 5.68 -0.35 -6.98
C THR A 62 6.96 -0.82 -7.70
N GLY A 63 7.60 0.11 -8.40
CA GLY A 63 8.80 -0.12 -9.21
C GLY A 63 8.77 0.61 -10.55
N THR A 64 9.95 0.87 -11.12
CA THR A 64 10.11 1.41 -12.47
C THR A 64 10.24 0.27 -13.47
N GLY A 65 9.28 0.14 -14.39
CA GLY A 65 9.22 -0.98 -15.33
C GLY A 65 8.42 -2.15 -14.76
N ILE A 66 9.10 -3.22 -14.34
CA ILE A 66 8.46 -4.35 -13.66
C ILE A 66 8.17 -3.93 -12.21
N ARG A 67 6.89 -3.86 -11.86
CA ARG A 67 6.45 -3.60 -10.49
C ARG A 67 6.46 -4.89 -9.69
N THR A 68 6.87 -4.78 -8.42
CA THR A 68 6.86 -5.88 -7.47
C THR A 68 6.22 -5.43 -6.17
N CYS A 69 5.68 -6.37 -5.41
CA CYS A 69 5.16 -6.09 -4.08
C CYS A 69 6.32 -5.74 -3.13
N LYS A 70 6.30 -4.52 -2.60
CA LYS A 70 7.28 -4.01 -1.64
C LYS A 70 6.63 -3.78 -0.29
N ARG A 71 7.31 -4.17 0.78
CA ARG A 71 6.88 -3.91 2.15
C ARG A 71 6.92 -2.42 2.46
N VAL A 72 5.85 -1.91 3.06
CA VAL A 72 5.83 -0.54 3.62
C VAL A 72 6.57 -0.54 4.97
N CYS A 73 7.35 0.51 5.23
CA CYS A 73 8.17 0.65 6.43
C CYS A 73 8.14 2.08 6.97
N SER A 74 8.57 2.24 8.23
CA SER A 74 8.73 3.53 8.89
C SER A 74 10.10 4.15 8.59
N ILE A 75 10.12 5.46 8.32
CA ILE A 75 11.32 6.27 8.14
C ILE A 75 11.54 7.10 9.39
N GLY A 76 12.71 6.97 10.01
CA GLY A 76 13.07 7.75 11.19
C GLY A 76 12.48 7.23 12.50
N SER A 77 11.78 6.09 12.47
CA SER A 77 11.38 5.31 13.66
C SER A 77 11.55 3.81 13.40
N ASP A 78 11.62 3.04 14.48
CA ASP A 78 11.75 1.57 14.46
C ASP A 78 10.38 0.85 14.59
N ASP A 79 9.27 1.53 14.34
CA ASP A 79 7.92 0.97 14.55
C ASP A 79 7.62 -0.17 13.56
N VAL A 80 7.95 0.04 12.28
CA VAL A 80 7.81 -0.96 11.21
C VAL A 80 9.12 -1.02 10.42
N PRO A 81 10.13 -1.74 10.92
CA PRO A 81 11.42 -1.82 10.27
C PRO A 81 11.39 -2.73 9.04
N CYS A 82 12.36 -2.55 8.15
CA CYS A 82 12.59 -3.51 7.08
C CYS A 82 13.19 -4.82 7.62
N PRO A 83 12.86 -5.97 7.01
CA PRO A 83 13.37 -7.25 7.45
C PRO A 83 14.89 -7.37 7.18
N GLY A 84 15.64 -7.57 8.26
CA GLY A 84 17.09 -7.81 8.23
C GLY A 84 17.92 -6.57 7.89
N ASP A 85 19.24 -6.73 7.94
CA ASP A 85 20.18 -5.61 7.81
C ASP A 85 20.53 -5.26 6.35
N SER A 86 20.07 -6.04 5.38
CA SER A 86 20.38 -5.84 3.94
C SER A 86 19.41 -4.89 3.23
N GLN A 87 18.41 -4.38 3.94
CA GLN A 87 17.41 -3.47 3.40
C GLN A 87 17.42 -2.13 4.14
N HIS A 88 16.91 -1.10 3.49
CA HIS A 88 16.65 0.19 4.11
C HIS A 88 15.25 0.69 3.72
N CYS A 89 14.68 1.56 4.55
CA CYS A 89 13.41 2.20 4.26
C CYS A 89 13.65 3.47 3.44
N ILE A 90 13.12 3.53 2.22
CA ILE A 90 13.24 4.70 1.34
C ILE A 90 11.86 5.25 0.99
N ALA A 91 11.71 6.56 1.12
CA ALA A 91 10.54 7.28 0.64
C ALA A 91 10.43 7.13 -0.88
N TYR A 92 9.20 6.97 -1.37
CA TYR A 92 8.92 6.94 -2.81
C TYR A 92 7.96 8.09 -3.15
N ALA A 93 7.71 8.31 -4.44
CA ALA A 93 6.98 9.50 -4.92
C ALA A 93 5.63 9.76 -4.24
N TYR A 94 5.01 8.74 -3.65
CA TYR A 94 3.69 8.82 -3.02
C TYR A 94 3.66 8.24 -1.60
N SER A 95 4.81 8.06 -0.94
CA SER A 95 4.80 7.66 0.48
C SER A 95 4.31 8.81 1.36
N PRO A 96 3.33 8.58 2.25
CA PRO A 96 3.03 9.48 3.36
C PRO A 96 4.30 9.84 4.15
N ALA A 97 4.30 11.03 4.76
CA ALA A 97 5.41 11.48 5.59
C ALA A 97 5.75 10.44 6.67
N GLY A 98 7.03 10.12 6.82
CA GLY A 98 7.49 9.12 7.78
C GLY A 98 7.32 7.66 7.33
N THR A 99 6.86 7.40 6.11
CA THR A 99 6.76 6.05 5.55
C THR A 99 7.60 5.89 4.28
N GLY A 100 7.90 4.65 3.92
CA GLY A 100 8.64 4.32 2.71
C GLY A 100 8.41 2.87 2.30
N VAL A 101 9.26 2.37 1.41
CA VAL A 101 9.30 0.96 1.01
C VAL A 101 10.66 0.34 1.26
N CYS A 102 10.65 -0.93 1.67
CA CYS A 102 11.86 -1.69 1.87
C CYS A 102 12.56 -1.97 0.54
N THR A 103 13.78 -1.44 0.45
CA THR A 103 14.61 -1.54 -0.74
C THR A 103 15.95 -2.19 -0.35
N PRO A 104 16.50 -3.10 -1.17
CA PRO A 104 17.85 -3.62 -0.96
C PRO A 104 18.87 -2.47 -0.89
N LYS A 105 19.85 -2.62 0.00
CA LYS A 105 21.05 -1.76 0.06
C LYS A 105 21.92 -1.88 -1.18
#